data_AF-A0A106QC52-F1
#
_entry.id   AF-A0A106QC52-F1
#
_cell.length_a   1.000
_cell.length_b   1.000
_cell.length_c   1.000
_cell.angle_alpha   90.00
_cell.angle_beta   90.00
_cell.angle_gamma   90.00
#
_symmetry.space_group_name_H-M   'P 1'
#
loop_
_entity.id
_entity.type
_entity.pdbx_description
1 polymer ?
#
loop_
_entity_poly.entity_id
_entity_poly.type
_entity_poly.pdbx_seq_one_letter_code
_entity_poly.pdbx_strand_id
1 'polypeptide(L)'
;MPHQNQIYPDFQAAISAATPAPQFHQAALALPCWSQLRYRSVEVSLPDGSCFQLRTPDLAVKAARSISIPGSEPMTHLLEQVLPLVQECPEFLFEVASRLTWVEAQSLAREAFWRSPCVMLAGLFKNKARMSLHT
;
A
#
# COMPACT_ATOMS: atom_id res chain seq x y z
N MET A 1 -8.19 48.29 -17.02
CA MET A 1 -8.22 48.15 -15.55
C MET A 1 -9.49 47.39 -15.17
N PRO A 2 -9.50 46.51 -14.17
CA PRO A 2 -8.93 45.16 -14.17
C PRO A 2 -9.99 44.07 -13.92
N HIS A 3 -9.74 42.81 -14.32
CA HIS A 3 -10.37 41.63 -13.72
C HIS A 3 -9.25 40.72 -13.23
N GLN A 4 -8.79 40.95 -12.00
CA GLN A 4 -7.92 40.01 -11.29
C GLN A 4 -8.80 38.87 -10.78
N ASN A 5 -8.67 37.71 -11.41
CA ASN A 5 -9.08 36.43 -10.86
C ASN A 5 -8.41 36.27 -9.48
N GLN A 6 -9.17 36.44 -8.42
CA GLN A 6 -8.81 36.00 -7.07
C GLN A 6 -8.77 34.48 -7.07
N ILE A 7 -7.59 33.92 -7.31
CA ILE A 7 -7.33 32.50 -7.08
C ILE A 7 -7.29 32.32 -5.57
N TYR A 8 -8.32 31.67 -5.03
CA TYR A 8 -8.46 31.34 -3.61
C TYR A 8 -7.19 30.62 -3.10
N PRO A 9 -6.47 31.16 -2.10
CA PRO A 9 -5.29 30.50 -1.52
C PRO A 9 -5.63 29.23 -0.74
N ASP A 10 -6.90 28.99 -0.42
CA ASP A 10 -7.34 27.85 0.40
C ASP A 10 -7.32 26.50 -0.32
N PHE A 11 -7.42 26.46 -1.66
CA PHE A 11 -7.42 25.18 -2.37
C PHE A 11 -6.04 24.51 -2.36
N GLN A 12 -4.95 25.25 -2.51
CA GLN A 12 -3.60 24.69 -2.43
C GLN A 12 -3.20 24.27 -1.01
N ALA A 13 -3.70 24.97 0.01
CA ALA A 13 -3.52 24.58 1.41
C ALA A 13 -4.32 23.30 1.74
N ALA A 14 -5.55 23.18 1.25
CA ALA A 14 -6.37 21.96 1.40
C ALA A 14 -5.80 20.76 0.65
N ILE A 15 -5.22 20.97 -0.55
CA ILE A 15 -4.52 19.92 -1.30
C ILE A 15 -3.22 19.49 -0.59
N SER A 16 -2.50 20.43 0.01
CA SER A 16 -1.31 20.13 0.82
C SER A 16 -1.65 19.43 2.14
N ALA A 17 -2.79 19.74 2.76
CA ALA A 17 -3.30 19.04 3.94
C ALA A 17 -3.89 17.66 3.62
N ALA A 18 -4.42 17.46 2.41
CA ALA A 18 -4.95 16.19 1.91
C ALA A 18 -3.85 15.26 1.34
N THR A 19 -2.61 15.74 1.24
CA THR A 19 -1.46 14.91 0.87
C THR A 19 -0.73 14.49 2.14
N PRO A 20 -0.97 13.29 2.69
CA PRO A 20 -0.23 12.85 3.87
C PRO A 20 1.26 12.81 3.52
N ALA A 21 2.06 13.47 4.36
CA ALA A 21 3.47 13.72 4.11
C ALA A 21 4.23 12.42 3.77
N PRO A 22 5.20 12.45 2.83
CA PRO A 22 6.08 11.31 2.53
C PRO A 22 6.78 10.74 3.79
N GLN A 23 6.82 11.51 4.86
CA GLN A 23 7.31 11.14 6.19
C GLN A 23 6.52 9.97 6.82
N PHE A 24 5.20 9.88 6.64
CA PHE A 24 4.40 8.79 7.23
C PHE A 24 4.82 7.43 6.67
N HIS A 25 4.93 7.34 5.33
CA HIS A 25 5.26 6.08 4.67
C HIS A 25 6.66 5.59 5.08
N GLN A 26 7.66 6.48 5.08
CA GLN A 26 9.01 6.14 5.51
C GLN A 26 9.07 5.75 7.00
N ALA A 27 8.42 6.52 7.87
CA ALA A 27 8.38 6.22 9.31
C ALA A 27 7.69 4.88 9.60
N ALA A 28 6.61 4.59 8.86
CA ALA A 28 5.87 3.35 9.01
C ALA A 28 6.70 2.16 8.56
N LEU A 29 7.40 2.24 7.43
CA LEU A 29 8.28 1.16 6.95
C LEU A 29 9.48 0.92 7.87
N ALA A 30 9.92 1.93 8.62
CA ALA A 30 11.04 1.82 9.56
C ALA A 30 10.68 1.12 10.90
N LEU A 31 9.41 0.75 11.13
CA LEU A 31 8.99 0.13 12.38
C LEU A 31 9.67 -1.24 12.59
N PRO A 32 10.25 -1.52 13.76
CA PRO A 32 10.97 -2.78 14.01
C PRO A 32 10.04 -4.01 14.06
N CYS A 33 8.75 -3.81 14.36
CA CYS A 33 7.75 -4.88 14.46
C CYS A 33 7.58 -5.69 13.16
N TRP A 34 7.91 -5.10 12.00
CA TRP A 34 7.85 -5.81 10.73
C TRP A 34 8.76 -7.02 10.68
N SER A 35 9.87 -7.00 11.42
CA SER A 35 10.83 -8.11 11.55
C SER A 35 10.34 -9.25 12.46
N GLN A 36 9.24 -9.04 13.19
CA GLN A 36 8.67 -10.04 14.10
C GLN A 36 7.49 -10.80 13.47
N LEU A 37 6.95 -10.30 12.35
CA LEU A 37 5.84 -10.95 11.66
C LEU A 37 6.26 -12.29 11.06
N ARG A 38 5.38 -13.28 11.13
CA ARG A 38 5.58 -14.60 10.52
C ARG A 38 5.61 -14.54 8.99
N TYR A 39 4.85 -13.63 8.40
CA TYR A 39 4.71 -13.49 6.95
C TYR A 39 5.31 -12.17 6.47
N ARG A 40 6.30 -12.27 5.59
CA ARG A 40 7.09 -11.13 5.09
C ARG A 40 6.54 -10.54 3.80
N SER A 41 5.85 -11.35 3.01
CA SER A 41 5.31 -10.95 1.72
C SER A 41 4.09 -11.78 1.33
N VAL A 42 3.32 -11.21 0.40
CA VAL A 42 2.22 -11.85 -0.31
C VAL A 42 2.65 -12.07 -1.75
N GLU A 43 2.56 -13.30 -2.25
CA GLU A 43 2.76 -13.59 -3.66
C GLU A 43 1.47 -13.31 -4.43
N VAL A 44 1.57 -12.50 -5.47
CA VAL A 44 0.49 -12.24 -6.41
C VAL A 44 0.80 -13.02 -7.69
N SER A 45 -0.08 -13.96 -8.03
CA SER A 45 -0.02 -14.70 -9.29
C SER A 45 -0.91 -14.03 -10.33
N LEU A 46 -0.40 -13.93 -11.55
CA LEU A 46 -1.11 -13.38 -12.69
C LEU A 46 -1.60 -14.50 -13.63
N PRO A 47 -2.64 -14.25 -14.44
CA PRO A 47 -3.21 -15.23 -15.35
C PRO A 47 -2.26 -15.78 -16.41
N ASP A 48 -1.18 -15.06 -16.75
CA ASP A 48 -0.13 -15.53 -17.65
C ASP A 48 0.88 -16.48 -16.98
N GLY A 49 0.71 -16.77 -15.69
CA GLY A 49 1.58 -17.62 -14.89
C GLY A 49 2.76 -16.88 -14.26
N SER A 50 2.89 -15.58 -14.48
CA SER A 50 3.90 -14.78 -13.78
C SER A 50 3.50 -14.53 -12.32
N CYS A 51 4.51 -14.29 -11.47
CA CYS A 51 4.30 -13.91 -10.09
C CYS A 51 5.24 -12.80 -9.63
N PHE A 52 4.78 -12.01 -8.68
CA PHE A 52 5.58 -11.02 -7.96
C PHE A 52 5.19 -11.02 -6.48
N GLN A 53 6.09 -10.52 -5.64
CA GLN A 53 5.85 -10.43 -4.21
C GLN A 53 5.60 -8.99 -3.80
N LEU A 54 4.64 -8.78 -2.89
CA LEU A 54 4.38 -7.52 -2.23
C LEU A 54 4.76 -7.66 -0.76
N ARG A 55 5.59 -6.78 -0.22
CA ARG A 55 6.02 -6.89 1.18
C ARG A 55 4.87 -6.54 2.11
N THR A 56 4.79 -7.25 3.23
CA THR A 56 3.78 -7.03 4.28
C THR A 56 3.69 -5.57 4.76
N PRO A 57 4.81 -4.87 5.03
CA PRO A 57 4.75 -3.48 5.50
C PRO A 57 4.07 -2.54 4.49
N ASP A 58 4.38 -2.72 3.20
CA ASP A 58 3.82 -1.89 2.13
C ASP A 58 2.30 -2.07 2.01
N LEU A 59 1.83 -3.32 2.10
CA LEU A 59 0.40 -3.65 2.09
C LEU A 59 -0.32 -3.13 3.33
N ALA A 60 0.29 -3.27 4.52
CA ALA A 60 -0.30 -2.77 5.76
C ALA A 60 -0.41 -1.24 5.77
N VAL A 61 0.63 -0.54 5.31
CA VAL A 61 0.61 0.92 5.18
C VAL A 61 -0.42 1.37 4.14
N LYS A 62 -0.55 0.63 3.03
CA LYS A 62 -1.60 0.88 2.04
C LYS A 62 -3.00 0.73 2.66
N ALA A 63 -3.24 -0.36 3.39
CA ALA A 63 -4.50 -0.60 4.08
C ALA A 63 -4.84 0.51 5.08
N ALA A 64 -3.86 0.93 5.89
CA ALA A 64 -4.04 2.02 6.86
C ALA A 64 -4.39 3.37 6.21
N ARG A 65 -3.89 3.62 4.99
CA ARG A 65 -4.24 4.83 4.22
C ARG A 65 -5.59 4.74 3.54
N SER A 66 -5.98 3.55 3.10
CA SER A 66 -7.28 3.33 2.45
C SER A 66 -8.45 3.53 3.40
N ILE A 67 -8.25 3.24 4.69
CA ILE A 67 -9.23 3.44 5.76
C ILE A 67 -8.89 4.76 6.45
N SER A 68 -9.19 5.89 5.81
CA SER A 68 -9.07 7.19 6.46
C SER A 68 -10.25 7.37 7.41
N ILE A 69 -10.00 7.21 8.71
CA ILE A 69 -10.96 7.61 9.74
C ILE A 69 -10.77 9.12 9.97
N PRO A 70 -11.81 9.95 9.77
CA PRO A 70 -11.70 11.39 10.01
C PRO A 70 -11.18 11.68 11.42
N GLY A 71 -10.08 12.43 11.53
CA GLY A 71 -9.47 12.83 12.80
C GLY A 71 -8.49 11.82 13.41
N SER A 72 -8.27 10.65 12.79
CA SER A 72 -7.22 9.72 13.22
C SER A 72 -5.98 9.84 12.33
N GLU A 73 -4.82 9.99 12.96
CA GLU A 73 -3.54 9.92 12.25
C GLU A 73 -3.34 8.53 11.63
N PRO A 74 -2.86 8.43 10.37
CA PRO A 74 -2.62 7.16 9.70
C PRO A 74 -1.67 6.22 10.46
N MET A 75 -0.74 6.78 11.23
CA MET A 75 0.18 6.02 12.08
C MET A 75 -0.53 5.35 13.25
N THR A 76 -1.42 6.08 13.93
CA THR A 76 -2.23 5.53 15.02
C THR A 76 -3.09 4.38 14.51
N HIS A 77 -3.73 4.56 13.35
CA HIS A 77 -4.55 3.51 12.75
C HIS A 77 -3.72 2.27 12.35
N LEU A 78 -2.52 2.49 11.79
CA LEU A 78 -1.61 1.40 11.46
C LEU A 78 -1.24 0.58 12.70
N LEU A 79 -0.87 1.24 13.79
CA LEU A 79 -0.37 0.58 15.00
C LEU A 79 -1.48 -0.07 15.82
N GLU A 80 -2.65 0.56 15.93
CA GLU A 80 -3.73 0.10 16.81
C GLU A 80 -4.72 -0.85 16.14
N GLN A 81 -4.85 -0.81 14.81
CA GLN A 81 -5.85 -1.59 14.09
C GLN A 81 -5.23 -2.54 13.07
N VAL A 82 -4.41 -2.01 12.15
CA VAL A 82 -3.91 -2.81 11.02
C VAL A 82 -2.84 -3.81 11.46
N LEU A 83 -1.86 -3.38 12.25
CA LEU A 83 -0.77 -4.26 12.69
C LEU A 83 -1.27 -5.45 13.55
N PRO A 84 -2.16 -5.26 14.55
CA PRO A 84 -2.77 -6.38 15.27
C PRO A 84 -3.55 -7.30 14.33
N LEU A 85 -4.35 -6.75 13.41
CA LEU A 85 -5.11 -7.54 12.45
C LEU A 85 -4.18 -8.38 11.55
N VAL A 86 -3.05 -7.84 11.12
CA VAL A 86 -2.04 -8.57 10.34
C VAL A 86 -1.37 -9.69 11.14
N GLN A 87 -1.20 -9.51 12.45
CA GLN A 87 -0.63 -10.52 13.34
C GLN A 87 -1.60 -11.67 13.59
N GLU A 88 -2.89 -11.36 13.80
CA GLU A 88 -3.94 -12.34 14.09
C GLU A 88 -4.49 -13.02 12.83
N CYS A 89 -4.65 -12.28 11.74
CA CYS A 89 -5.26 -12.70 10.47
C CYS A 89 -4.44 -12.21 9.27
N PRO A 90 -3.30 -12.86 8.95
CA PRO A 90 -2.46 -12.50 7.80
C PRO A 90 -3.20 -12.53 6.46
N GLU A 91 -4.28 -13.32 6.37
CA GLU A 91 -5.13 -13.44 5.18
C GLU A 91 -5.76 -12.10 4.78
N PHE A 92 -5.94 -11.17 5.72
CA PHE A 92 -6.35 -9.80 5.44
C PHE A 92 -5.49 -9.13 4.35
N LEU A 93 -4.18 -9.39 4.33
CA LEU A 93 -3.27 -8.82 3.34
C LEU A 93 -3.55 -9.32 1.93
N PHE A 94 -4.14 -10.51 1.77
CA PHE A 94 -4.61 -10.98 0.48
C PHE A 94 -5.77 -10.16 -0.04
N GLU A 95 -6.73 -9.83 0.83
CA GLU A 95 -7.85 -9.01 0.43
C GLU A 95 -7.37 -7.63 -0.01
N VAL A 96 -6.44 -7.04 0.74
CA VAL A 96 -5.81 -5.77 0.38
C VAL A 96 -5.11 -5.88 -0.97
N ALA A 97 -4.25 -6.89 -1.16
CA ALA A 97 -3.55 -7.12 -2.42
C ALA A 97 -4.52 -7.34 -3.59
N SER A 98 -5.63 -8.07 -3.35
CA SER A 98 -6.62 -8.41 -4.36
C SER A 98 -7.39 -7.21 -4.92
N ARG A 99 -7.51 -6.16 -4.10
CA ARG A 99 -8.22 -4.92 -4.44
C ARG A 99 -7.32 -3.85 -5.07
N LEU A 100 -6.01 -4.09 -5.15
CA LEU A 100 -5.08 -3.14 -5.79
C LEU A 100 -5.38 -3.03 -7.28
N THR A 101 -5.33 -1.80 -7.79
CA THR A 101 -5.19 -1.56 -9.23
C THR A 101 -3.79 -1.96 -9.69
N TRP A 102 -3.62 -2.19 -10.99
CA TRP A 102 -2.31 -2.51 -11.57
C TRP A 102 -1.24 -1.46 -11.26
N VAL A 103 -1.60 -0.16 -11.32
CA VAL A 103 -0.67 0.95 -11.04
C VAL A 103 -0.20 0.92 -9.59
N GLU A 104 -1.09 0.62 -8.64
CA GLU A 104 -0.75 0.50 -7.23
C GLU A 104 0.12 -0.72 -6.96
N ALA A 105 -0.25 -1.88 -7.51
CA ALA A 105 0.53 -3.10 -7.40
C ALA A 105 1.94 -2.91 -7.97
N GLN A 106 2.06 -2.28 -9.14
CA GLN A 106 3.35 -1.97 -9.75
C GLN A 106 4.18 -1.01 -8.89
N SER A 107 3.55 0.02 -8.31
CA SER A 107 4.22 0.97 -7.41
C SER A 107 4.77 0.29 -6.17
N LEU A 108 3.99 -0.57 -5.53
CA LEU A 108 4.40 -1.31 -4.32
C LEU A 108 5.44 -2.40 -4.64
N ALA A 109 5.35 -3.00 -5.83
CA ALA A 109 6.29 -4.01 -6.30
C ALA A 109 7.61 -3.42 -6.83
N ARG A 110 7.75 -2.11 -7.09
CA ARG A 110 9.07 -1.50 -7.44
C ARG A 110 10.13 -1.72 -6.35
N GLU A 111 9.69 -1.98 -5.12
CA GLU A 111 10.58 -2.28 -3.99
C GLU A 111 10.70 -3.78 -3.68
N ALA A 112 10.16 -4.66 -4.54
CA ALA A 112 10.13 -6.10 -4.34
C ALA A 112 10.42 -6.90 -5.63
N PHE A 113 10.73 -8.18 -5.47
CA PHE A 113 11.27 -9.05 -6.52
C PHE A 113 10.21 -9.41 -7.59
N TRP A 114 10.56 -9.20 -8.87
CA TRP A 114 9.77 -9.62 -10.03
C TRP A 114 10.38 -10.86 -10.66
N ARG A 115 9.57 -11.88 -10.95
CA ARG A 115 10.01 -13.01 -11.80
C ARG A 115 9.64 -12.84 -13.27
N SER A 116 8.99 -11.73 -13.66
CA SER A 116 8.64 -11.47 -15.07
C SER A 116 8.61 -9.97 -15.40
N PRO A 117 8.85 -9.55 -16.68
CA PRO A 117 8.93 -8.14 -17.06
C PRO A 117 7.60 -7.41 -16.85
N CYS A 118 7.60 -6.33 -16.06
CA CYS A 118 6.42 -5.56 -15.67
C CYS A 118 5.56 -5.05 -16.85
N VAL A 119 6.17 -4.86 -18.02
CA VAL A 119 5.51 -4.29 -19.22
C VAL A 119 4.47 -5.25 -19.81
N MET A 120 4.62 -6.56 -19.61
CA MET A 120 3.73 -7.57 -20.21
C MET A 120 2.43 -7.79 -19.43
N LEU A 121 2.29 -7.21 -18.25
CA LEU A 121 1.32 -7.65 -17.23
C LEU A 121 0.07 -6.75 -17.11
N ALA A 122 0.11 -5.54 -17.68
CA ALA A 122 -0.96 -4.55 -17.56
C ALA A 122 -2.31 -5.03 -18.15
N GLY A 123 -2.29 -5.86 -19.19
CA GLY A 123 -3.50 -6.34 -19.87
C GLY A 123 -4.13 -7.60 -19.26
N LEU A 124 -3.43 -8.29 -18.35
CA LEU A 124 -3.83 -9.60 -17.84
C LEU A 124 -4.10 -9.64 -16.34
N PHE A 125 -3.96 -8.53 -15.61
CA PHE A 125 -4.06 -8.51 -14.16
C PHE A 125 -5.44 -9.00 -13.64
N LYS A 126 -5.48 -10.22 -13.09
CA LYS A 126 -6.55 -10.74 -12.23
C LYS A 126 -5.90 -11.31 -10.98
N ASN A 127 -6.08 -10.64 -9.84
CA ASN A 127 -5.44 -10.99 -8.58
C ASN A 127 -5.82 -12.40 -8.10
N LYS A 128 -4.85 -13.32 -8.06
CA LYS A 128 -4.88 -14.48 -7.16
C LYS A 128 -3.68 -14.36 -6.22
N ALA A 129 -3.93 -14.03 -4.97
CA ALA A 129 -2.89 -13.87 -3.97
C ALA A 129 -2.73 -15.16 -3.12
N ARG A 130 -1.50 -15.57 -2.83
CA ARG A 130 -1.13 -16.74 -1.99
C ARG A 130 0.06 -16.40 -1.08
N MET A 131 0.11 -17.00 0.13
CA MET A 131 1.16 -16.67 1.11
C MET A 131 2.42 -17.44 0.77
N SER A 132 3.54 -16.74 0.69
CA SER A 132 4.86 -17.35 0.60
C SER A 132 5.47 -17.45 2.00
N LEU A 133 5.66 -18.67 2.49
CA LEU A 133 6.53 -18.94 3.64
C LEU A 133 7.98 -18.89 3.15
N HIS A 134 8.78 -17.98 3.70
CA HIS A 134 10.24 -18.04 3.54
C HIS A 134 10.81 -18.84 4.71
N THR A 135 11.35 -20.03 4.41
CA THR A 135 12.30 -20.75 5.28
C THR A 135 13.63 -20.03 5.32
#